data_AF-A0A534ZPG6-F1
#
_entry.id   AF-A0A534ZPG6-F1
#
_cell.length_a   1.000
_cell.length_b   1.000
_cell.length_c   1.000
_cell.angle_alpha   90.00
_cell.angle_beta   90.00
_cell.angle_gamma   90.00
#
_symmetry.space_group_name_H-M   'P 1'
#
loop_
_entity.id
_entity.type
_entity.pdbx_description
1 polymer ?
#
loop_
_entity_poly.entity_id
_entity_poly.type
_entity_poly.pdbx_seq_one_letter_code
_entity_poly.pdbx_strand_id
1 'polypeptide(L)'
;MPDLSAFVPALAIALLAIVLIWFAFGTQLNIRRGNRVLGWLQDGLPALGPRATLRWLGSSVAALSIVHPAAPYRGADVLVVLEPRDLGLLWALARRRGRRDVIILRLNLVRAPRFGADLVDPHGWSPGGMGSSDLTEAGKRTASNGRVYRVRDDGRAPITELAEQWDALERASGGVWRLTVSQTVPHLEVHALPPDLRGSGSARLFSAVRELAELVSAPPAQPPGR
;
A
#
# COMPACT_ATOMS: atom_id res chain seq x y z
N MET A 1 -16.11 27.18 -49.91
CA MET A 1 -15.22 26.99 -48.74
C MET A 1 -16.07 26.38 -47.64
N PRO A 2 -15.75 25.19 -47.12
CA PRO A 2 -16.54 24.60 -46.04
C PRO A 2 -16.54 25.55 -44.83
N ASP A 3 -17.72 25.75 -44.24
CA ASP A 3 -17.92 26.72 -43.16
C ASP A 3 -17.12 26.27 -41.92
N LEU A 4 -16.07 27.05 -41.59
CA LEU A 4 -15.17 26.77 -40.47
C LEU A 4 -15.91 26.75 -39.12
N SER A 5 -17.10 27.34 -39.04
CA SER A 5 -17.95 27.32 -37.85
C SER A 5 -18.49 25.93 -37.51
N ALA A 6 -18.67 25.03 -38.50
CA ALA A 6 -19.13 23.65 -38.29
C ALA A 6 -18.02 22.70 -37.84
N PHE A 7 -16.75 23.06 -38.03
CA PHE A 7 -15.60 22.25 -37.59
C PHE A 7 -15.41 22.28 -36.08
N VAL A 8 -15.67 23.42 -35.45
CA VAL A 8 -15.53 23.58 -33.99
C VAL A 8 -16.44 22.61 -33.21
N PRO A 9 -17.76 22.52 -33.46
CA PRO A 9 -18.62 21.57 -32.76
C PRO A 9 -18.27 20.11 -33.10
N ALA A 10 -17.93 19.81 -34.36
CA ALA A 10 -17.52 18.45 -34.75
C ALA A 10 -16.24 18.01 -34.01
N LEU A 11 -15.25 18.90 -33.90
CA LEU A 11 -14.02 18.66 -33.14
C LEU A 11 -14.31 18.48 -31.65
N ALA A 12 -15.18 19.31 -31.07
CA ALA A 12 -15.59 19.19 -29.67
C ALA A 12 -16.28 17.84 -29.38
N ILE A 13 -17.18 17.41 -30.26
CA ILE A 13 -17.86 16.11 -30.16
C ILE A 13 -16.84 14.96 -30.27
N ALA A 14 -15.92 15.03 -31.24
CA ALA A 14 -14.88 14.01 -31.39
C ALA A 14 -13.99 13.92 -30.14
N LEU A 15 -13.58 15.07 -29.58
CA LEU A 15 -12.74 15.12 -28.39
C LEU A 15 -13.48 14.58 -27.15
N LEU A 16 -14.77 14.93 -26.98
CA LEU A 16 -15.62 14.36 -25.94
C LEU A 16 -15.76 12.84 -26.08
N ALA A 17 -16.01 12.35 -27.31
CA ALA A 17 -16.12 10.92 -27.57
C ALA A 17 -14.81 10.18 -27.21
N ILE A 18 -13.66 10.75 -27.57
CA ILE A 18 -12.34 10.21 -27.20
C ILE A 18 -12.19 10.13 -25.69
N VAL A 19 -12.55 11.18 -24.95
CA VAL A 19 -12.48 11.21 -23.48
C VAL A 19 -13.39 10.15 -22.86
N LEU A 20 -14.63 10.01 -23.34
CA LEU A 20 -15.59 9.03 -22.83
C LEU A 20 -15.15 7.58 -23.12
N ILE A 21 -14.66 7.32 -24.34
CA ILE A 21 -14.13 6.01 -24.72
C ILE A 21 -12.93 5.65 -23.85
N TRP A 22 -12.01 6.60 -23.66
CA TRP A 22 -10.87 6.40 -22.78
C TRP A 22 -11.31 6.09 -21.34
N PHE A 23 -12.22 6.90 -20.79
CA PHE A 23 -12.72 6.72 -19.44
C PHE A 23 -13.34 5.33 -19.23
N ALA A 24 -14.17 4.88 -20.17
CA ALA A 24 -14.78 3.55 -20.13
C ALA A 24 -13.72 2.43 -20.18
N PHE A 25 -12.76 2.55 -21.09
CA PHE A 25 -11.68 1.57 -21.24
C PHE A 25 -10.77 1.53 -20.00
N GLY A 26 -10.37 2.69 -19.50
CA GLY A 26 -9.54 2.84 -18.30
C GLY A 26 -10.22 2.28 -17.05
N THR A 27 -11.52 2.54 -16.88
CA THR A 27 -12.33 1.95 -15.81
C THR A 27 -12.34 0.44 -15.90
N GLN A 28 -12.58 -0.12 -17.09
CA GLN A 28 -12.60 -1.57 -17.28
C GLN A 28 -11.23 -2.21 -17.03
N LEU A 29 -10.13 -1.56 -17.43
CA LEU A 29 -8.78 -2.01 -17.12
C LEU A 29 -8.50 -2.00 -15.62
N ASN A 30 -8.95 -0.98 -14.89
CA ASN A 30 -8.80 -0.89 -13.44
C ASN A 30 -9.61 -1.98 -12.74
N ILE A 31 -10.87 -2.19 -13.10
CA ILE A 31 -11.68 -3.27 -12.51
C ILE A 31 -11.03 -4.63 -12.75
N ARG A 32 -10.57 -4.91 -13.98
CA ARG A 32 -9.84 -6.16 -14.31
C ARG A 32 -8.55 -6.30 -13.51
N ARG A 33 -7.75 -5.22 -13.39
CA ARG A 33 -6.49 -5.25 -12.62
C ARG A 33 -6.76 -5.46 -11.14
N GLY A 34 -7.70 -4.72 -10.56
CA GLY A 34 -8.08 -4.84 -9.16
C GLY A 34 -8.64 -6.22 -8.84
N ASN A 35 -9.52 -6.80 -9.67
CA ASN A 35 -10.00 -8.17 -9.47
C ASN A 35 -8.88 -9.21 -9.49
N ARG A 36 -7.84 -9.04 -10.31
CA ARG A 36 -6.66 -9.92 -10.27
C ARG A 36 -5.87 -9.75 -8.97
N VAL A 37 -5.67 -8.52 -8.49
CA VAL A 37 -4.98 -8.29 -7.21
C VAL A 37 -5.82 -8.83 -6.05
N LEU A 38 -7.13 -8.63 -6.06
CA LEU A 38 -8.06 -9.18 -5.07
C LEU A 38 -8.03 -10.70 -5.06
N GLY A 39 -8.09 -11.34 -6.24
CA GLY A 39 -7.95 -12.80 -6.36
C GLY A 39 -6.62 -13.30 -5.81
N TRP A 40 -5.53 -12.59 -6.10
CA TRP A 40 -4.22 -12.89 -5.53
C TRP A 40 -4.17 -12.74 -4.00
N LEU A 41 -4.86 -11.74 -3.44
CA LEU A 41 -4.95 -11.50 -1.99
C LEU A 41 -5.75 -12.58 -1.25
N GLN A 42 -6.69 -13.27 -1.92
CA GLN A 42 -7.60 -14.23 -1.28
C GLN A 42 -6.87 -15.32 -0.49
N ASP A 43 -5.72 -15.80 -0.99
CA ASP A 43 -4.95 -16.85 -0.34
C ASP A 43 -4.34 -16.43 1.01
N GLY A 44 -4.05 -15.14 1.18
CA GLY A 44 -3.36 -14.61 2.36
C GLY A 44 -4.26 -13.87 3.35
N LEU A 45 -5.44 -13.40 2.91
CA LEU A 45 -6.41 -12.72 3.78
C LEU A 45 -6.84 -13.53 5.02
N PRO A 46 -6.98 -14.87 4.99
CA PRO A 46 -7.28 -15.66 6.19
C PRO A 46 -6.26 -15.47 7.33
N ALA A 47 -5.03 -15.08 7.01
CA ALA A 47 -4.02 -14.77 8.02
C ALA A 47 -4.36 -13.51 8.84
N LEU A 48 -5.18 -12.60 8.32
CA LEU A 48 -5.69 -11.45 9.08
C LEU A 48 -6.99 -11.77 9.81
N GLY A 49 -7.80 -12.69 9.29
CA GLY A 49 -9.06 -13.14 9.89
C GLY A 49 -9.94 -13.91 8.89
N PRO A 50 -10.89 -14.73 9.36
CA PRO A 50 -11.67 -15.64 8.51
C PRO A 50 -12.70 -14.94 7.61
N ARG A 51 -13.04 -13.66 7.87
CA ARG A 51 -14.09 -12.94 7.13
C ARG A 51 -13.65 -11.51 6.84
N ALA A 52 -13.83 -11.10 5.58
CA ALA A 52 -13.58 -9.76 5.10
C ALA A 52 -14.79 -9.24 4.31
N THR A 53 -15.06 -7.94 4.39
CA THR A 53 -16.00 -7.25 3.51
C THR A 53 -15.23 -6.47 2.46
N LEU A 54 -15.68 -6.56 1.20
CA LEU A 54 -15.12 -5.81 0.08
C LEU A 54 -16.03 -4.62 -0.29
N ARG A 55 -15.45 -3.44 -0.47
CA ARG A 55 -16.13 -2.28 -1.03
C ARG A 55 -15.23 -1.58 -2.05
N TRP A 56 -15.79 -1.27 -3.21
CA TRP A 56 -15.15 -0.39 -4.18
C TRP A 56 -15.40 1.08 -3.80
N LEU A 57 -14.35 1.88 -3.81
CA LEU A 57 -14.37 3.33 -3.63
C LEU A 57 -14.03 3.96 -4.99
N GLY A 58 -15.07 4.18 -5.81
CA GLY A 58 -14.92 4.58 -7.20
C GLY A 58 -14.35 3.47 -8.09
N SER A 59 -13.63 3.86 -9.14
CA SER A 59 -13.02 2.97 -10.15
C SER A 59 -11.63 2.45 -9.78
N SER A 60 -10.98 3.06 -8.77
CA SER A 60 -9.53 2.97 -8.58
C SER A 60 -9.11 2.50 -7.20
N VAL A 61 -10.04 2.28 -6.27
CA VAL A 61 -9.70 1.77 -4.93
C VAL A 61 -10.66 0.65 -4.54
N ALA A 62 -10.10 -0.50 -4.17
CA ALA A 62 -10.84 -1.58 -3.54
C ALA A 62 -10.42 -1.69 -2.07
N ALA A 63 -11.37 -1.60 -1.16
CA ALA A 63 -11.15 -1.68 0.28
C ALA A 63 -11.68 -3.00 0.84
N LEU A 64 -10.82 -3.76 1.50
CA LEU A 64 -11.13 -4.98 2.22
C LEU A 64 -11.01 -4.70 3.71
N SER A 65 -12.09 -4.84 4.48
CA SER A 65 -12.08 -4.68 5.93
C SER A 65 -12.32 -6.03 6.60
N ILE A 66 -11.44 -6.42 7.52
CA ILE A 66 -11.55 -7.69 8.23
C ILE A 66 -12.58 -7.56 9.35
N VAL A 67 -13.63 -8.39 9.31
CA VAL A 67 -14.75 -8.34 10.27
C VAL A 67 -14.40 -9.01 11.59
N HIS A 68 -13.66 -10.11 11.53
CA HIS A 68 -13.22 -10.87 12.70
C HIS A 68 -11.69 -11.00 12.67
N PRO A 69 -10.94 -9.99 13.14
CA PRO A 69 -9.49 -10.03 13.12
C PRO A 69 -8.95 -11.16 14.00
N ALA A 70 -7.98 -11.92 13.50
CA ALA A 70 -7.24 -12.90 14.28
C ALA A 70 -6.12 -12.20 15.07
N ALA A 71 -5.72 -12.74 16.22
CA ALA A 71 -4.54 -12.24 16.93
C ALA A 71 -3.30 -12.27 16.01
N PRO A 72 -2.42 -11.24 16.06
CA PRO A 72 -2.34 -10.14 17.02
C PRO A 72 -3.18 -8.89 16.67
N TYR A 73 -4.11 -8.98 15.71
CA TYR A 73 -4.88 -7.85 15.20
C TYR A 73 -6.17 -7.62 16.01
N ARG A 74 -6.47 -6.35 16.31
CA ARG A 74 -7.78 -5.84 16.76
C ARG A 74 -8.61 -5.34 15.58
N GLY A 75 -7.97 -4.95 14.48
CA GLY A 75 -8.60 -4.46 13.25
C GLY A 75 -7.59 -4.53 12.10
N ALA A 76 -8.06 -4.79 10.89
CA ALA A 76 -7.21 -4.82 9.72
C ALA A 76 -7.98 -4.40 8.47
N ASP A 77 -7.41 -3.46 7.72
CA ASP A 77 -7.90 -3.00 6.42
C ASP A 77 -6.81 -3.20 5.36
N VAL A 78 -7.19 -3.73 4.21
CA VAL A 78 -6.34 -3.88 3.03
C VAL A 78 -6.94 -3.03 1.91
N LEU A 79 -6.21 -2.02 1.46
CA LEU A 79 -6.61 -1.15 0.36
C LEU A 79 -5.78 -1.47 -0.87
N VAL A 80 -6.44 -1.81 -1.97
CA VAL A 80 -5.81 -1.90 -3.29
C VAL A 80 -6.07 -0.58 -4.00
N VAL A 81 -5.04 0.26 -4.10
CA VAL A 81 -5.10 1.55 -4.77
C VAL A 81 -4.46 1.42 -6.15
N LEU A 82 -5.28 1.56 -7.19
CA LEU A 82 -4.88 1.44 -8.57
C LEU A 82 -4.44 2.78 -9.15
N GLU A 83 -3.64 2.72 -10.21
CA GLU A 83 -3.40 3.90 -11.04
C GLU A 83 -4.72 4.44 -11.63
N PRO A 84 -4.87 5.76 -11.80
CA PRO A 84 -6.10 6.39 -12.32
C PRO A 84 -6.22 6.25 -13.84
N ARG A 85 -6.27 5.02 -14.36
CA ARG A 85 -6.24 4.70 -15.80
C ARG A 85 -7.44 5.24 -16.57
N ASP A 86 -8.52 5.54 -15.88
CA ASP A 86 -9.72 6.24 -16.37
C ASP A 86 -9.46 7.70 -16.75
N LEU A 87 -8.37 8.32 -16.25
CA LEU A 87 -7.99 9.71 -16.53
C LEU A 87 -6.71 9.76 -17.39
N GLY A 88 -6.81 9.50 -18.70
CA GLY A 88 -5.65 9.19 -19.56
C GLY A 88 -4.43 10.09 -19.47
N LEU A 89 -4.62 11.42 -19.60
CA LEU A 89 -3.51 12.38 -19.48
C LEU A 89 -2.92 12.40 -18.07
N LEU A 90 -3.78 12.36 -17.05
CA LEU A 90 -3.34 12.33 -15.65
C LEU A 90 -2.64 11.01 -15.31
N TRP A 91 -3.10 9.89 -15.87
CA TRP A 91 -2.46 8.59 -15.76
C TRP A 91 -1.06 8.62 -16.35
N ALA A 92 -0.90 9.12 -17.59
CA ALA A 92 0.41 9.22 -18.23
C ALA A 92 1.40 10.07 -17.40
N LEU A 93 0.94 11.21 -16.88
CA LEU A 93 1.74 12.08 -16.01
C LEU A 93 2.08 11.42 -14.67
N ALA A 94 1.10 10.80 -14.02
CA ALA A 94 1.30 10.10 -12.75
C ALA A 94 2.26 8.91 -12.91
N ARG A 95 2.10 8.15 -14.00
CA ARG A 95 2.93 6.98 -14.32
C ARG A 95 4.37 7.38 -14.63
N ARG A 96 4.57 8.53 -15.30
CA ARG A 96 5.90 9.13 -15.52
C ARG A 96 6.55 9.60 -14.23
N ARG A 97 5.76 10.01 -13.23
CA ARG A 97 6.23 10.38 -11.87
C ARG A 97 6.41 9.17 -10.94
N GLY A 98 6.37 7.94 -11.46
CA GLY A 98 6.61 6.73 -10.68
C GLY A 98 5.39 6.17 -9.94
N ARG A 99 4.19 6.75 -10.11
CA ARG A 99 2.97 6.16 -9.55
C ARG A 99 2.73 4.78 -10.18
N ARG A 100 2.28 3.86 -9.34
CA ARG A 100 1.99 2.45 -9.63
C ARG A 100 0.77 2.02 -8.80
N ASP A 101 0.25 0.83 -9.10
CA ASP A 101 -0.73 0.19 -8.21
C ASP A 101 -0.03 -0.13 -6.87
N VAL A 102 -0.73 0.03 -5.75
CA VAL A 102 -0.20 -0.21 -4.40
C VAL A 102 -1.22 -0.95 -3.54
N ILE A 103 -0.72 -1.81 -2.68
CA ILE A 103 -1.45 -2.50 -1.62
C ILE A 103 -1.07 -1.82 -0.31
N ILE A 104 -2.06 -1.28 0.39
CA ILE A 104 -1.88 -0.63 1.69
C ILE A 104 -2.53 -1.50 2.75
N LEU A 105 -1.73 -1.98 3.70
CA LEU A 105 -2.23 -2.70 4.86
C LEU A 105 -2.23 -1.75 6.04
N ARG A 106 -3.40 -1.51 6.64
CA ARG A 106 -3.59 -0.75 7.86
C ARG A 106 -4.02 -1.68 8.96
N LEU A 107 -3.22 -1.79 10.01
CA LEU A 107 -3.41 -2.78 11.06
C LEU A 107 -3.49 -2.10 12.42
N ASN A 108 -4.52 -2.45 13.16
CA ASN A 108 -4.72 -2.09 14.54
C ASN A 108 -4.37 -3.31 15.36
N LEU A 109 -3.34 -3.21 16.17
CA LEU A 109 -2.86 -4.31 17.00
C LEU A 109 -3.60 -4.36 18.34
N VAL A 110 -3.78 -5.57 18.89
CA VAL A 110 -4.35 -5.77 20.24
C VAL A 110 -3.52 -5.06 21.29
N ARG A 111 -2.19 -5.11 21.14
CA ARG A 111 -1.23 -4.36 21.95
C ARG A 111 -0.58 -3.29 21.08
N ALA A 112 -0.65 -2.03 21.53
CA ALA A 112 0.00 -0.93 20.82
C ALA A 112 1.54 -1.08 20.87
N PRO A 113 2.25 -0.74 19.78
CA PRO A 113 3.70 -0.58 19.79
C PRO A 113 4.14 0.43 20.85
N ARG A 114 5.37 0.27 21.36
CA ARG A 114 5.95 1.17 22.37
C ARG A 114 6.88 2.23 21.82
N PHE A 115 7.09 2.21 20.51
CA PHE A 115 7.96 3.13 19.77
C PHE A 115 7.25 3.58 18.49
N GLY A 116 7.75 4.66 17.90
CA GLY A 116 7.34 5.15 16.59
C GLY A 116 8.47 5.02 15.58
N ALA A 117 8.16 4.56 14.36
CA ALA A 117 9.12 4.49 13.27
C ALA A 117 8.44 4.71 11.91
N ASP A 118 9.14 5.33 10.97
CA ASP A 118 8.68 5.55 9.61
C ASP A 118 9.84 5.30 8.64
N LEU A 119 9.75 4.19 7.91
CA LEU A 119 10.66 3.80 6.85
C LEU A 119 10.00 4.15 5.51
N VAL A 120 10.65 4.96 4.69
CA VAL A 120 10.04 5.53 3.47
C VAL A 120 11.00 5.46 2.30
N ASP A 121 10.56 4.86 1.20
CA ASP A 121 11.27 4.98 -0.07
C ASP A 121 11.04 6.39 -0.66
N PRO A 122 12.11 7.16 -0.95
CA PRO A 122 12.00 8.54 -1.44
C PRO A 122 11.40 8.66 -2.86
N HIS A 123 11.38 7.58 -3.62
CA HIS A 123 10.76 7.48 -4.94
C HIS A 123 9.38 6.80 -4.90
N GLY A 124 8.98 6.28 -3.73
CA GLY A 124 7.67 5.69 -3.51
C GLY A 124 6.56 6.72 -3.46
N TRP A 125 5.45 6.45 -4.13
CA TRP A 125 4.24 7.27 -4.01
C TRP A 125 3.35 6.72 -2.91
N SER A 126 3.22 7.43 -1.79
CA SER A 126 2.34 7.03 -0.69
C SER A 126 1.15 8.01 -0.60
N PRO A 127 -0.10 7.57 -0.79
CA PRO A 127 -1.25 8.44 -0.60
C PRO A 127 -1.44 8.80 0.87
N GLY A 128 -1.48 10.09 1.18
CA GLY A 128 -1.96 10.61 2.48
C GLY A 128 -1.02 10.38 3.68
N GLY A 129 0.25 10.05 3.46
CA GLY A 129 1.18 9.77 4.54
C GLY A 129 1.72 11.04 5.22
N MET A 130 0.95 11.60 6.16
CA MET A 130 1.46 12.61 7.09
C MET A 130 2.31 11.87 8.13
N GLY A 131 3.63 11.83 7.90
CA GLY A 131 4.55 11.27 8.89
C GLY A 131 4.34 11.98 10.22
N SER A 132 4.36 11.23 11.33
CA SER A 132 4.23 11.83 12.66
C SER A 132 5.27 12.94 12.82
N SER A 133 4.82 14.12 13.26
CA SER A 133 5.68 15.28 13.52
C SER A 133 6.78 14.97 14.52
N ASP A 134 6.56 13.96 15.35
CA ASP A 134 7.37 13.67 16.53
C ASP A 134 8.54 12.73 16.20
N LEU A 135 8.65 12.24 14.97
CA LEU A 135 9.74 11.39 14.51
C LEU A 135 10.91 12.21 13.97
N THR A 136 12.11 11.92 14.44
CA THR A 136 13.35 12.56 13.99
C THR A 136 14.00 11.75 12.87
N GLU A 137 14.72 12.41 11.95
CA GLU A 137 15.46 11.70 10.90
C GLU A 137 16.64 10.93 11.50
N ALA A 138 16.57 9.61 11.43
CA ALA A 138 17.61 8.69 11.93
C ALA A 138 18.65 8.35 10.85
N GLY A 139 18.33 8.60 9.57
CA GLY A 139 19.25 8.47 8.45
C GLY A 139 18.68 7.73 7.24
N LYS A 140 19.57 7.16 6.42
CA LYS A 140 19.22 6.37 5.23
C LYS A 140 19.79 4.96 5.36
N ARG A 141 19.06 4.00 4.81
CA ARG A 141 19.49 2.60 4.72
C ARG A 141 19.27 2.07 3.32
N THR A 142 20.02 1.05 2.97
CA THR A 142 19.94 0.36 1.68
C THR A 142 19.32 -1.01 1.90
N ALA A 143 18.20 -1.27 1.25
CA ALA A 143 17.56 -2.58 1.24
C ALA A 143 18.43 -3.59 0.46
N SER A 144 18.17 -4.88 0.68
CA SER A 144 18.83 -5.99 -0.01
C SER A 144 18.77 -5.93 -1.54
N ASN A 145 17.77 -5.26 -2.11
CA ASN A 145 17.64 -5.02 -3.56
C ASN A 145 18.36 -3.77 -4.07
N GLY A 146 19.16 -3.10 -3.22
CA GLY A 146 19.91 -1.89 -3.54
C GLY A 146 19.13 -0.59 -3.47
N ARG A 147 17.82 -0.61 -3.19
CA ARG A 147 17.01 0.61 -3.03
C ARG A 147 17.31 1.28 -1.70
N VAL A 148 17.46 2.60 -1.73
CA VAL A 148 17.70 3.41 -0.53
C VAL A 148 16.38 3.91 0.02
N TYR A 149 16.11 3.66 1.30
CA TYR A 149 14.98 4.22 2.04
C TYR A 149 15.45 5.10 3.20
N ARG A 150 14.62 6.07 3.59
CA ARG A 150 14.86 6.94 4.74
C ARG A 150 14.23 6.32 5.98
N VAL A 151 14.86 6.54 7.13
CA VAL A 151 14.40 6.09 8.43
C VAL A 151 14.15 7.30 9.31
N ARG A 152 12.97 7.37 9.89
CA ARG A 152 12.64 8.30 10.98
C ARG A 152 12.14 7.50 12.18
N ASP A 153 12.52 7.89 13.38
CA ASP A 153 12.09 7.20 14.60
C ASP A 153 11.99 8.15 15.81
N ASP A 154 11.55 7.59 16.93
CA ASP A 154 11.50 8.27 18.23
C ASP A 154 12.71 7.92 19.14
N GLY A 155 13.77 7.34 18.56
CA GLY A 155 14.97 6.88 19.26
C GLY A 155 14.82 5.56 20.04
N ARG A 156 13.63 4.94 20.07
CA ARG A 156 13.37 3.66 20.78
C ARG A 156 13.12 2.49 19.83
N ALA A 157 13.07 2.75 18.53
CA ALA A 157 12.70 1.75 17.55
C ALA A 157 13.85 0.73 17.31
N PRO A 158 13.54 -0.57 17.21
CA PRO A 158 14.51 -1.60 16.83
C PRO A 158 14.80 -1.52 15.33
N ILE A 159 15.61 -0.54 14.92
CA ILE A 159 15.82 -0.20 13.50
C ILE A 159 16.42 -1.35 12.69
N THR A 160 17.27 -2.18 13.29
CA THR A 160 17.89 -3.31 12.60
C THR A 160 16.84 -4.37 12.25
N GLU A 161 16.00 -4.74 13.22
CA GLU A 161 14.92 -5.69 13.05
C GLU A 161 13.85 -5.15 12.09
N LEU A 162 13.53 -3.85 12.16
CA LEU A 162 12.64 -3.21 11.19
C LEU A 162 13.22 -3.20 9.77
N ALA A 163 14.54 -3.07 9.62
CA ALA A 163 15.20 -3.19 8.32
C ALA A 163 15.12 -4.61 7.76
N GLU A 164 15.27 -5.64 8.61
CA GLU A 164 15.07 -7.04 8.20
C GLU A 164 13.62 -7.30 7.77
N GLN A 165 12.65 -6.71 8.47
CA GLN A 165 11.23 -6.79 8.10
C GLN A 165 10.94 -6.04 6.79
N TRP A 166 11.58 -4.90 6.55
CA TRP A 166 11.52 -4.22 5.25
C TRP A 166 11.99 -5.14 4.12
N ASP A 167 13.13 -5.82 4.29
CA ASP A 167 13.66 -6.77 3.31
C ASP A 167 12.77 -8.02 3.13
N ALA A 168 12.13 -8.49 4.19
CA ALA A 168 11.13 -9.57 4.10
C ALA A 168 9.92 -9.12 3.24
N LEU A 169 9.40 -7.92 3.47
CA LEU A 169 8.30 -7.34 2.70
C LEU A 169 8.69 -7.08 1.23
N GLU A 170 9.90 -6.59 0.96
CA GLU A 170 10.45 -6.43 -0.40
C GLU A 170 10.46 -7.77 -1.15
N ARG A 171 10.94 -8.84 -0.52
CA ARG A 171 10.97 -10.18 -1.13
C ARG A 171 9.59 -10.80 -1.32
N ALA A 172 8.63 -10.43 -0.49
CA ALA A 172 7.27 -10.95 -0.53
C ALA A 172 6.34 -10.17 -1.48
N SER A 173 6.81 -9.06 -2.04
CA SER A 173 6.02 -8.14 -2.87
C SER A 173 6.76 -7.72 -4.14
N GLY A 174 6.19 -6.80 -4.92
CA GLY A 174 6.87 -6.15 -6.04
C GLY A 174 7.79 -5.00 -5.59
N GLY A 175 7.88 -4.77 -4.28
CA GLY A 175 8.68 -3.75 -3.64
C GLY A 175 7.91 -2.98 -2.57
N VAL A 176 8.62 -2.31 -1.66
CA VAL A 176 8.00 -1.54 -0.57
C VAL A 176 8.20 -0.05 -0.81
N TRP A 177 7.21 0.73 -0.42
CA TRP A 177 7.24 2.19 -0.46
C TRP A 177 7.26 2.81 0.93
N ARG A 178 6.57 2.19 1.88
CA ARG A 178 6.47 2.72 3.24
C ARG A 178 6.17 1.63 4.25
N LEU A 179 6.80 1.74 5.40
CA LEU A 179 6.50 0.97 6.61
C LEU A 179 6.44 1.96 7.78
N THR A 180 5.26 2.14 8.36
CA THR A 180 5.05 3.01 9.51
C THR A 180 4.63 2.16 10.71
N VAL A 181 5.27 2.42 11.85
CA VAL A 181 4.91 1.93 13.17
C VAL A 181 4.50 3.12 14.02
N SER A 182 3.30 3.07 14.59
CA SER A 182 2.74 4.12 15.44
C SER A 182 2.21 3.55 16.74
N GLN A 183 2.31 4.35 17.81
CA GLN A 183 1.67 4.05 19.09
C GLN A 183 0.16 4.33 19.06
N THR A 184 -0.32 5.07 18.06
CA THR A 184 -1.73 5.39 17.82
C THR A 184 -2.27 4.68 16.58
N VAL A 185 -3.58 4.45 16.55
CA VAL A 185 -4.24 3.77 15.42
C VAL A 185 -4.16 4.62 14.14
N PRO A 186 -3.80 4.04 12.97
CA PRO A 186 -3.37 2.66 12.77
C PRO A 186 -1.95 2.39 13.30
N HIS A 187 -1.79 1.31 14.07
CA HIS A 187 -0.52 0.97 14.71
C HIS A 187 0.56 0.54 13.69
N LEU A 188 0.15 -0.11 12.61
CA LEU A 188 1.01 -0.45 11.49
C LEU A 188 0.37 -0.03 10.18
N GLU A 189 1.18 0.57 9.31
CA GLU A 189 0.80 0.87 7.93
C GLU A 189 1.92 0.44 6.98
N VAL A 190 1.60 -0.45 6.04
CA VAL A 190 2.55 -0.99 5.04
C VAL A 190 2.05 -0.68 3.65
N HIS A 191 2.89 -0.04 2.82
CA HIS A 191 2.60 0.26 1.42
C HIS A 191 3.52 -0.59 0.55
N ALA A 192 2.96 -1.60 -0.10
CA ALA A 192 3.68 -2.56 -0.92
C ALA A 192 3.15 -2.57 -2.36
N LEU A 193 4.04 -2.77 -3.32
CA LEU A 193 3.68 -2.95 -4.72
C LEU A 193 3.15 -4.38 -4.92
N PRO A 194 2.06 -4.58 -5.67
CA PRO A 194 1.65 -5.93 -6.06
C PRO A 194 2.80 -6.63 -6.81
N PRO A 195 3.13 -7.89 -6.48
CA PRO A 195 4.13 -8.65 -7.22
C PRO A 195 3.60 -9.05 -8.60
N ASP A 196 4.38 -9.83 -9.35
CA ASP A 196 3.83 -10.54 -10.50
C ASP A 196 2.75 -11.53 -10.02
N LEU A 197 1.50 -11.23 -10.36
CA LEU A 197 0.30 -11.93 -9.90
C LEU A 197 0.19 -13.36 -10.42
N ARG A 198 1.09 -13.78 -11.33
CA ARG A 198 1.13 -15.14 -11.91
C ARG A 198 2.03 -16.11 -11.15
N GLY A 199 2.94 -15.63 -10.30
CA GLY A 199 4.04 -16.45 -9.77
C GLY A 199 3.80 -17.04 -8.38
N SER A 200 3.63 -16.17 -7.37
CA SER A 200 3.60 -16.55 -5.95
C SER A 200 2.29 -16.11 -5.31
N GLY A 201 1.69 -16.92 -4.45
CA GLY A 201 0.49 -16.55 -3.68
C GLY A 201 0.77 -15.47 -2.63
N SER A 202 -0.27 -14.77 -2.17
CA SER A 202 -0.13 -13.67 -1.20
C SER A 202 0.27 -14.10 0.20
N ALA A 203 0.22 -15.39 0.53
CA ALA A 203 0.57 -15.93 1.85
C ALA A 203 1.93 -15.44 2.38
N ARG A 204 2.95 -15.29 1.51
CA ARG A 204 4.27 -14.77 1.91
C ARG A 204 4.22 -13.33 2.41
N LEU A 205 3.45 -12.48 1.74
CA LEU A 205 3.28 -11.08 2.16
C LEU A 205 2.62 -11.04 3.54
N PHE A 206 1.55 -11.81 3.74
CA PHE A 206 0.84 -11.83 5.02
C PHE A 206 1.64 -12.50 6.15
N SER A 207 2.52 -13.45 5.86
CA SER A 207 3.49 -13.98 6.84
C SER A 207 4.46 -12.90 7.31
N ALA A 208 5.08 -12.18 6.37
CA ALA A 208 5.98 -11.08 6.71
C ALA A 208 5.26 -9.98 7.51
N VAL A 209 4.00 -9.67 7.16
CA VAL A 209 3.17 -8.72 7.91
C VAL A 209 2.84 -9.22 9.32
N ARG A 210 2.62 -10.52 9.50
CA ARG A 210 2.39 -11.14 10.81
C ARG A 210 3.64 -11.09 11.68
N GLU A 211 4.78 -11.49 11.14
CA GLU A 211 6.07 -11.43 11.82
C GLU A 211 6.40 -10.00 12.28
N LEU A 212 6.17 -9.02 11.41
CA LEU A 212 6.28 -7.60 11.77
C LEU A 212 5.30 -7.20 12.89
N ALA A 213 4.03 -7.64 12.82
CA ALA A 213 3.03 -7.34 13.84
C ALA A 213 3.39 -7.93 15.21
N GLU A 214 3.95 -9.15 15.22
CA GLU A 214 4.45 -9.81 16.42
C GLU A 214 5.67 -9.09 16.99
N LEU A 215 6.64 -8.71 16.14
CA LEU A 215 7.83 -7.94 16.52
C LEU A 215 7.45 -6.65 17.26
N VAL A 216 6.56 -5.83 16.67
CA VAL A 216 6.20 -4.53 17.27
C VAL A 216 5.25 -4.66 18.46
N SER A 217 4.58 -5.81 18.62
CA SER A 217 3.69 -6.11 19.75
C SER A 217 4.38 -6.86 20.89
N ALA A 218 5.66 -7.21 20.74
CA ALA A 218 6.37 -8.03 21.71
C ALA A 218 6.34 -7.40 23.11
N PRO A 219 6.14 -8.20 24.18
CA PRO A 219 6.34 -7.71 25.54
C PRO A 219 7.80 -7.28 25.74
N PRO A 220 8.09 -6.36 26.69
CA PRO A 220 9.46 -6.10 27.09
C PRO A 220 10.10 -7.41 27.56
N ALA A 221 11.37 -7.62 27.21
CA ALA A 221 12.15 -8.70 27.80
C ALA A 221 12.02 -8.63 29.33
N GLN A 222 11.59 -9.72 29.94
CA GLN A 222 11.46 -9.79 31.39
C GLN A 222 12.87 -9.60 31.97
N PRO A 223 13.10 -8.61 32.86
CA PRO A 223 14.43 -8.46 33.46
C PRO A 223 14.80 -9.77 34.16
N PRO A 224 16.07 -10.22 34.07
CA PRO A 224 16.48 -11.44 34.74
C PRO A 224 16.12 -11.31 36.23
N GLY A 225 15.33 -12.26 36.72
CA GLY A 225 14.92 -12.32 38.12
C GLY A 225 16.15 -12.25 39.02
N ARG A 226 16.11 -11.34 39.99
CA ARG A 226 17.11 -11.25 41.05
C ARG A 226 17.02 -12.43 42.00
#